data_AF-E3DR01-F1
#
_entry.id   AF-E3DR01-F1
#
_cell.length_a   1.000
_cell.length_b   1.000
_cell.length_c   1.000
_cell.angle_alpha   90.00
_cell.angle_beta   90.00
_cell.angle_gamma   90.00
#
_symmetry.space_group_name_H-M   'P 1'
#
loop_
_entity.id
_entity.type
_entity.pdbx_description
1 polymer ?
#
loop_
_entity_poly.entity_id
_entity_poly.type
_entity_poly.pdbx_seq_one_letter_code
_entity_poly.pdbx_strand_id
1 'polypeptide(L)'
;MNKIVVLKAGKKILTFKIKSPKNSKKGETDIFIDSGKGLYFDKIVAGNYFTEFTQPTHTINSISWHGYFLHINKNVLSSPVIHLKDYSDKVAKLPHLGSINAKEPFPFPVFSLWLPKNMSLKDIGKTNKDNSKSIYSEIKASENKRLDFFVCPKSISANKFLKT
;
A
#
# COMPACT_ATOMS: atom_id res chain seq x y z
N MET A 1 -12.47 4.53 -8.64
CA MET A 1 -12.40 3.27 -7.87
C MET A 1 -11.00 3.16 -7.29
N ASN A 2 -10.83 3.24 -5.96
CA ASN A 2 -9.54 3.54 -5.33
C ASN A 2 -8.96 2.34 -4.57
N LYS A 3 -9.34 1.12 -4.96
CA LYS A 3 -8.95 -0.11 -4.30
C LYS A 3 -8.55 -1.15 -5.34
N ILE A 4 -7.34 -1.66 -5.20
CA ILE A 4 -6.80 -2.77 -5.98
C ILE A 4 -6.67 -3.96 -5.03
N VAL A 5 -7.12 -5.13 -5.48
CA VAL A 5 -6.99 -6.39 -4.78
C VAL A 5 -6.13 -7.31 -5.64
N VAL A 6 -5.02 -7.78 -5.09
CA VAL A 6 -4.19 -8.79 -5.73
C VAL A 6 -4.65 -10.15 -5.27
N LEU A 7 -4.89 -11.02 -6.24
CA LEU A 7 -5.24 -12.42 -6.04
C LEU A 7 -4.12 -13.30 -6.58
N LYS A 8 -3.88 -14.43 -5.91
CA LYS A 8 -3.07 -15.53 -6.44
C LYS A 8 -3.88 -16.81 -6.28
N ALA A 9 -4.12 -17.50 -7.39
CA ALA A 9 -5.00 -18.67 -7.42
C ALA A 9 -6.41 -18.41 -6.83
N GLY A 10 -6.97 -17.23 -7.10
CA GLY A 10 -8.29 -16.80 -6.61
C GLY A 10 -8.34 -16.45 -5.11
N LYS A 11 -7.19 -16.45 -4.42
CA LYS A 11 -7.06 -16.12 -3.00
C LYS A 11 -6.44 -14.74 -2.84
N LYS A 12 -6.99 -13.91 -1.97
CA LYS A 12 -6.52 -12.54 -1.75
C LYS A 12 -5.22 -12.55 -0.98
N ILE A 13 -4.18 -11.98 -1.58
CA ILE A 13 -2.86 -11.87 -0.98
C ILE A 13 -2.53 -10.45 -0.55
N LEU A 14 -3.11 -9.44 -1.21
CA LEU A 14 -2.88 -8.05 -0.89
C LEU A 14 -4.09 -7.20 -1.28
N THR A 15 -4.35 -6.16 -0.50
CA THR A 15 -5.25 -5.07 -0.84
C THR A 15 -4.52 -3.75 -0.74
N PHE A 16 -4.50 -3.00 -1.83
CA PHE A 16 -4.00 -1.65 -1.91
C PHE A 16 -5.19 -0.69 -1.98
N LYS A 17 -5.23 0.33 -1.10
CA LYS A 17 -6.31 1.32 -1.06
C LYS A 17 -5.74 2.73 -0.98
N ILE A 18 -6.37 3.63 -1.71
CA ILE A 18 -6.16 5.07 -1.64
C ILE A 18 -7.43 5.68 -1.04
N LYS A 19 -7.28 6.48 0.01
CA LYS A 19 -8.39 7.20 0.65
C LYS A 19 -8.08 8.68 0.74
N SER A 20 -9.11 9.50 0.72
CA SER A 20 -8.98 10.89 1.18
C SER A 20 -8.57 10.88 2.66
N PRO A 21 -7.61 11.71 3.07
CA PRO A 21 -7.20 11.77 4.46
C PRO A 21 -8.32 12.31 5.33
N LYS A 22 -8.49 11.76 6.53
CA LYS A 22 -9.59 12.13 7.43
C LYS A 22 -9.50 13.57 7.96
N ASN A 23 -8.28 14.08 8.17
CA ASN A 23 -8.06 15.30 8.95
C ASN A 23 -7.42 16.46 8.12
N SER A 24 -7.31 16.36 6.79
CA SER A 24 -6.52 17.27 5.94
C SER A 24 -7.35 17.70 4.77
N LYS A 25 -7.47 19.01 4.59
CA LYS A 25 -7.88 19.57 3.30
C LYS A 25 -6.71 19.68 2.30
N LYS A 26 -5.46 19.56 2.77
CA LYS A 26 -4.22 19.73 2.00
C LYS A 26 -3.39 18.46 1.82
N GLY A 27 -3.39 17.57 2.80
CA GLY A 27 -2.92 16.20 2.61
C GLY A 27 -3.80 15.57 1.56
N GLU A 28 -3.20 15.01 0.52
CA GLU A 28 -3.97 14.69 -0.68
C GLU A 28 -4.45 13.24 -0.72
N THR A 29 -3.77 12.32 -0.04
CA THR A 29 -4.12 10.88 -0.04
C THR A 29 -3.47 10.14 1.14
N ASP A 30 -4.23 9.25 1.76
CA ASP A 30 -3.74 8.18 2.61
C ASP A 30 -3.68 6.87 1.81
N ILE A 31 -2.59 6.11 1.99
CA ILE A 31 -2.37 4.83 1.34
C ILE A 31 -2.40 3.72 2.38
N PHE A 32 -3.11 2.64 2.07
CA PHE A 32 -3.17 1.44 2.88
C PHE A 32 -2.78 0.23 2.04
N ILE A 33 -1.88 -0.57 2.58
CA ILE A 33 -1.37 -1.80 2.00
C ILE A 33 -1.61 -2.89 3.04
N ASP A 34 -2.63 -3.71 2.82
CA ASP A 34 -3.02 -4.79 3.73
C ASP A 34 -2.71 -6.13 3.08
N SER A 35 -2.12 -7.08 3.81
CA SER A 35 -2.01 -8.46 3.36
C SER A 35 -3.40 -9.13 3.30
N GLY A 36 -3.45 -10.34 2.73
CA GLY A 36 -4.59 -11.23 2.85
C GLY A 36 -4.88 -11.60 4.30
N LYS A 37 -6.13 -11.95 4.63
CA LYS A 37 -6.47 -12.44 5.97
C LYS A 37 -5.65 -13.69 6.28
N GLY A 38 -4.97 -13.71 7.42
CA GLY A 38 -4.09 -14.81 7.84
C GLY A 38 -2.72 -14.81 7.16
N LEU A 39 -2.38 -13.77 6.40
CA LEU A 39 -1.06 -13.58 5.83
C LEU A 39 -0.31 -12.45 6.51
N TYR A 40 1.01 -12.55 6.45
CA TYR A 40 1.94 -11.52 6.85
C TYR A 40 2.96 -11.31 5.73
N PHE A 41 3.67 -10.19 5.78
CA PHE A 41 4.79 -9.94 4.91
C PHE A 41 6.03 -10.63 5.47
N ASP A 42 6.59 -11.60 4.75
CA ASP A 42 7.81 -12.32 5.14
C ASP A 42 8.99 -11.36 5.34
N LYS A 43 9.11 -10.40 4.42
CA LYS A 43 10.16 -9.37 4.42
C LYS A 43 9.61 -8.05 3.88
N ILE A 44 9.91 -6.96 4.58
CA ILE A 44 9.66 -5.58 4.16
C ILE A 44 11.00 -4.85 4.16
N VAL A 45 11.32 -4.20 3.04
CA VAL A 45 12.52 -3.36 2.91
C VAL A 45 12.10 -1.91 2.77
N ALA A 46 12.39 -1.11 3.78
CA ALA A 46 12.16 0.32 3.77
C ALA A 46 13.43 1.03 3.26
N GLY A 47 13.64 1.01 1.93
CA GLY A 47 14.91 1.42 1.31
C GLY A 47 15.38 2.82 1.70
N ASN A 48 14.49 3.81 1.67
CA ASN A 48 14.80 5.21 2.06
C ASN A 48 15.21 5.36 3.54
N TYR A 49 15.03 4.33 4.36
CA TYR A 49 15.35 4.29 5.77
C TYR A 49 16.47 3.29 6.11
N PHE A 50 17.05 2.63 5.09
CA PHE A 50 18.06 1.58 5.27
C PHE A 50 17.68 0.54 6.33
N THR A 51 16.38 0.22 6.41
CA THR A 51 15.82 -0.65 7.45
C THR A 51 15.06 -1.81 6.80
N GLU A 52 15.20 -3.00 7.38
CA GLU A 52 14.43 -4.18 7.00
C GLU A 52 13.66 -4.75 8.19
N PHE A 53 12.49 -5.32 7.90
CA PHE A 53 11.65 -6.04 8.85
C PHE A 53 11.41 -7.44 8.29
N THR A 54 11.73 -8.46 9.06
CA THR A 54 11.66 -9.87 8.62
C THR A 54 11.02 -10.73 9.69
N GLN A 55 10.22 -11.71 9.26
CA GLN A 55 9.65 -12.72 10.14
C GLN A 55 10.70 -13.72 10.65
N PRO A 56 10.52 -14.31 11.85
CA PRO A 56 9.41 -14.10 12.78
C PRO A 56 9.60 -12.89 13.70
N THR A 57 10.76 -12.22 13.66
CA THR A 57 11.10 -11.11 14.55
C THR A 57 10.09 -9.96 14.47
N HIS A 58 9.59 -9.67 13.27
CA HIS A 58 8.57 -8.65 13.05
C HIS A 58 7.39 -9.25 12.30
N THR A 59 6.25 -9.35 12.98
CA THR A 59 4.99 -9.77 12.37
C THR A 59 4.27 -8.54 11.84
N ILE A 60 4.13 -8.41 10.51
CA ILE A 60 3.52 -7.22 9.90
C ILE A 60 2.53 -7.69 8.82
N ASN A 61 1.28 -7.24 8.92
CA ASN A 61 0.22 -7.53 7.95
C ASN A 61 -0.40 -6.28 7.35
N SER A 62 -0.14 -5.10 7.91
CA SER A 62 -0.70 -3.84 7.42
C SER A 62 0.34 -2.73 7.44
N ILE A 63 0.39 -1.98 6.35
CA ILE A 63 1.20 -0.78 6.21
C ILE A 63 0.23 0.35 5.88
N SER A 64 0.29 1.43 6.65
CA SER A 64 -0.49 2.63 6.37
C SER A 64 0.42 3.83 6.26
N TRP A 65 0.37 4.49 5.12
CA TRP A 65 1.04 5.74 4.89
C TRP A 65 0.02 6.87 4.99
N HIS A 66 0.22 7.72 5.98
CA HIS A 66 -0.61 8.90 6.19
C HIS A 66 0.07 10.13 5.61
N GLY A 67 -0.65 10.82 4.74
CA GLY A 67 -0.22 12.09 4.14
C GLY A 67 -0.24 13.24 5.15
N TYR A 68 0.44 14.32 4.80
CA TYR A 68 0.73 15.48 5.67
C TYR A 68 -0.49 16.23 6.24
N PHE A 69 -0.33 16.84 7.43
CA PHE A 69 -1.24 17.86 7.98
C PHE A 69 -0.45 19.02 8.59
N LEU A 70 -0.86 20.27 8.34
CA LEU A 70 -0.30 21.46 8.98
C LEU A 70 -1.31 22.60 9.10
N HIS A 71 -1.36 23.22 10.28
CA HIS A 71 -1.98 24.51 10.55
C HIS A 71 -1.03 25.30 11.45
N ILE A 72 -0.72 26.53 11.05
CA ILE A 72 0.17 27.40 11.82
C ILE A 72 -0.66 28.52 12.45
N ASN A 73 -0.94 28.31 13.75
CA ASN A 73 -1.02 29.24 14.87
C ASN A 73 -1.07 28.33 16.12
N LYS A 74 -2.12 28.24 16.97
CA LYS A 74 -2.13 27.30 18.13
C LYS A 74 -2.31 25.81 17.74
N ASN A 75 -1.33 25.33 16.98
CA ASN A 75 -0.95 23.98 16.56
C ASN A 75 -1.79 23.29 15.49
N VAL A 76 -1.14 22.90 14.39
CA VAL A 76 -1.15 21.54 13.83
C VAL A 76 0.14 21.32 13.06
N LEU A 77 0.78 20.17 13.28
CA LEU A 77 1.73 19.64 12.30
C LEU A 77 1.98 18.14 12.47
N SER A 78 1.22 17.31 11.77
CA SER A 78 1.51 15.88 11.68
C SER A 78 2.37 15.64 10.46
N SER A 79 3.65 15.33 10.70
CA SER A 79 4.57 14.92 9.65
C SER A 79 4.08 13.64 8.95
N PRO A 80 4.29 13.49 7.63
CA PRO A 80 3.94 12.28 6.92
C PRO A 80 4.61 11.09 7.59
N VAL A 81 3.88 9.99 7.70
CA VAL A 81 4.38 8.82 8.42
C VAL A 81 3.88 7.54 7.81
N ILE A 82 4.78 6.56 7.76
CA ILE A 82 4.47 5.18 7.42
C ILE A 82 4.43 4.39 8.72
N HIS A 83 3.30 3.77 9.00
CA HIS A 83 3.15 2.81 10.09
C HIS A 83 3.17 1.40 9.55
N LEU A 84 4.00 0.56 10.16
CA LEU A 84 3.98 -0.88 9.97
C LEU A 84 3.30 -1.50 11.18
N LYS A 85 2.33 -2.40 10.95
CA LYS A 85 1.42 -2.89 11.99
C LYS A 85 1.25 -4.40 11.94
N ASP A 86 1.05 -4.96 13.12
CA ASP A 86 0.42 -6.25 13.33
C ASP A 86 -1.04 -6.03 13.74
N TYR A 87 -1.96 -6.11 12.79
CA TYR A 87 -3.35 -5.71 12.92
C TYR A 87 -3.50 -4.29 13.49
N SER A 88 -3.83 -4.16 14.77
CA SER A 88 -3.97 -2.89 15.49
C SER A 88 -2.63 -2.35 16.02
N ASP A 89 -1.65 -3.22 16.21
CA ASP A 89 -0.48 -2.94 17.01
C ASP A 89 0.62 -2.34 16.14
N LYS A 90 1.19 -1.21 16.58
CA LYS A 90 2.22 -0.50 15.81
C LYS A 90 3.57 -1.14 16.06
N VAL A 91 4.11 -1.80 15.05
CA VAL A 91 5.44 -2.42 15.09
C VAL A 91 6.52 -1.37 14.84
N ALA A 92 6.31 -0.51 13.85
CA ALA A 92 7.27 0.56 13.53
C ALA A 92 6.59 1.82 12.99
N LYS A 93 7.31 2.93 13.14
CA LYS A 93 6.92 4.26 12.67
C LYS A 93 8.09 4.86 11.90
N LEU A 94 7.92 5.05 10.60
CA LEU A 94 8.93 5.63 9.71
C LEU A 94 8.49 7.04 9.30
N PRO A 95 9.14 8.10 9.80
CA PRO A 95 8.81 9.48 9.46
C PRO A 95 9.28 9.80 8.04
N HIS A 96 8.40 10.28 7.15
CA HIS A 96 8.76 10.60 5.77
C HIS A 96 8.69 12.11 5.52
N LEU A 97 9.62 12.64 4.71
CA LEU A 97 9.69 14.07 4.40
C LEU A 97 8.84 14.50 3.19
N GLY A 98 8.10 13.58 2.56
CA GLY A 98 7.30 13.86 1.37
C GLY A 98 5.79 13.85 1.61
N SER A 99 5.09 14.84 1.05
CA SER A 99 3.67 14.71 0.69
C SER A 99 3.56 14.32 -0.78
N ILE A 100 2.68 13.36 -1.10
CA ILE A 100 2.32 13.12 -2.50
C ILE A 100 1.44 14.30 -2.92
N ASN A 101 1.95 15.16 -3.80
CA ASN A 101 1.27 16.35 -4.27
C ASN A 101 0.69 16.16 -5.69
N ALA A 102 -0.41 16.85 -5.97
CA ALA A 102 -1.19 16.71 -7.19
C ALA A 102 -0.49 17.28 -8.42
N LYS A 103 0.53 18.11 -8.17
CA LYS A 103 1.32 18.81 -9.18
C LYS A 103 2.58 18.05 -9.58
N GLU A 104 2.86 16.89 -8.96
CA GLU A 104 4.01 16.08 -9.35
C GLU A 104 3.87 15.67 -10.83
N PRO A 105 4.92 15.84 -11.66
CA PRO A 105 4.85 15.56 -13.10
C PRO A 105 4.83 14.06 -13.43
N PHE A 106 5.15 13.20 -12.45
CA PHE A 106 5.32 11.75 -12.65
C PHE A 106 4.52 10.93 -11.63
N PRO A 107 4.09 9.70 -11.96
CA PRO A 107 3.52 8.76 -11.01
C PRO A 107 4.51 8.45 -9.91
N PHE A 108 4.04 8.56 -8.68
CA PHE A 108 4.83 8.31 -7.50
C PHE A 108 4.93 6.79 -7.26
N PRO A 109 6.14 6.19 -7.25
CA PRO A 109 6.32 4.78 -6.91
C PRO A 109 6.04 4.57 -5.41
N VAL A 110 5.05 3.75 -5.08
CA VAL A 110 4.67 3.50 -3.68
C VAL A 110 5.45 2.32 -3.12
N PHE A 111 5.35 1.17 -3.76
CA PHE A 111 6.03 -0.05 -3.34
C PHE A 111 6.07 -1.09 -4.47
N SER A 112 6.96 -2.05 -4.31
CA SER A 112 7.01 -3.26 -5.13
C SER A 112 6.61 -4.46 -4.29
N LEU A 113 5.75 -5.31 -4.84
CA LEU A 113 5.33 -6.57 -4.22
C LEU A 113 5.97 -7.73 -4.97
N TRP A 114 6.80 -8.51 -4.28
CA TRP A 114 7.29 -9.79 -4.78
C TRP A 114 6.39 -10.93 -4.30
N LEU A 115 5.97 -11.79 -5.24
CA LEU A 115 5.11 -12.93 -4.98
C LEU A 115 5.78 -14.20 -5.51
N PRO A 116 6.33 -15.03 -4.62
CA PRO A 116 6.99 -16.26 -5.04
C PRO A 116 5.98 -17.33 -5.49
N LYS A 117 6.40 -18.19 -6.41
CA LYS A 117 5.59 -19.31 -6.93
C LYS A 117 5.16 -20.28 -5.82
N ASN A 118 6.03 -20.45 -4.82
CA ASN A 118 5.89 -21.39 -3.71
C ASN A 118 5.33 -20.73 -2.43
N MET A 119 4.71 -19.56 -2.53
CA MET A 119 3.98 -18.96 -1.41
C MET A 119 2.91 -19.92 -0.88
N SER A 120 2.87 -20.13 0.43
CA SER A 120 1.81 -20.94 1.05
C SER A 120 0.48 -20.18 0.99
N LEU A 121 -0.55 -20.85 0.45
CA LEU A 121 -1.90 -20.31 0.37
C LEU A 121 -2.93 -21.19 1.09
N LYS A 122 -2.49 -22.21 1.83
CA LYS A 122 -3.36 -23.28 2.34
C LYS A 122 -4.51 -22.73 3.19
N ASP A 123 -4.22 -21.79 4.08
CA ASP A 123 -5.18 -21.27 5.07
C ASP A 123 -5.99 -20.06 4.58
N ILE A 124 -5.83 -19.67 3.32
CA ILE A 124 -6.51 -18.52 2.74
C ILE A 124 -7.73 -18.97 1.94
N GLY A 125 -8.89 -18.45 2.32
CA GLY A 125 -10.15 -18.67 1.60
C GLY A 125 -10.16 -18.05 0.18
N LYS A 126 -10.95 -18.63 -0.72
CA LYS A 126 -11.23 -18.04 -2.03
C LYS A 126 -11.94 -16.69 -1.86
N THR A 127 -11.64 -15.74 -2.75
CA THR A 127 -12.22 -14.40 -2.69
C THR A 127 -13.40 -14.26 -3.65
N ASN A 128 -14.55 -13.86 -3.11
CA ASN A 128 -15.68 -13.41 -3.92
C ASN A 128 -15.38 -12.01 -4.48
N LYS A 129 -15.38 -11.88 -5.80
CA LYS A 129 -15.02 -10.63 -6.49
C LYS A 129 -16.24 -9.70 -6.52
N ASP A 130 -16.07 -8.51 -5.97
CA ASP A 130 -17.00 -7.39 -6.12
C ASP A 130 -16.33 -6.30 -6.98
N ASN A 131 -16.61 -6.34 -8.29
CA ASN A 131 -16.04 -5.44 -9.29
C ASN A 131 -16.60 -4.01 -9.21
N SER A 132 -17.68 -3.78 -8.46
CA SER A 132 -18.22 -2.43 -8.25
C SER A 132 -17.34 -1.59 -7.31
N LYS A 133 -16.54 -2.24 -6.46
CA LYS A 133 -15.74 -1.59 -5.40
C LYS A 133 -14.24 -1.74 -5.56
N SER A 134 -13.77 -2.74 -6.32
CA SER A 134 -12.35 -3.09 -6.38
C SER A 134 -11.91 -3.53 -7.77
N ILE A 135 -10.69 -3.17 -8.16
CA ILE A 135 -10.01 -3.74 -9.32
C ILE A 135 -9.29 -5.01 -8.84
N TYR A 136 -9.41 -6.11 -9.56
CA TYR A 136 -8.73 -7.37 -9.22
C TYR A 136 -7.59 -7.65 -10.21
N SER A 137 -6.40 -7.89 -9.68
CA SER A 137 -5.26 -8.40 -10.45
C SER A 137 -5.00 -9.84 -10.04
N GLU A 138 -5.16 -10.78 -10.97
CA GLU A 138 -5.01 -12.23 -10.71
C GLU A 138 -3.64 -12.72 -11.18
N ILE A 139 -2.96 -13.47 -10.32
CA ILE A 139 -1.67 -14.11 -10.60
C ILE A 139 -1.84 -15.63 -10.55
N LYS A 140 -1.22 -16.32 -11.51
CA LYS A 140 -1.24 -17.79 -11.55
C LYS A 140 -0.50 -18.37 -10.35
N ALA A 141 -0.94 -19.54 -9.87
CA ALA A 141 -0.32 -20.21 -8.73
C ALA A 141 1.17 -20.50 -8.98
N SER A 142 1.52 -20.98 -10.17
CA SER A 142 2.85 -21.45 -10.56
C SER A 142 3.85 -20.34 -10.91
N GLU A 143 3.48 -19.06 -10.83
CA GLU A 143 4.31 -17.94 -11.31
C GLU A 143 5.01 -17.20 -10.16
N ASN A 144 6.29 -16.87 -10.36
CA ASN A 144 6.99 -15.83 -9.61
C ASN A 144 6.65 -14.48 -10.25
N LYS A 145 6.14 -13.53 -9.47
CA LYS A 145 5.70 -12.24 -10.01
C LYS A 145 6.15 -11.08 -9.15
N ARG A 146 6.67 -10.03 -9.80
CA ARG A 146 6.80 -8.70 -9.22
C ARG A 146 5.65 -7.83 -9.72
N LEU A 147 5.01 -7.11 -8.81
CA LEU A 147 4.06 -6.04 -9.14
C LEU A 147 4.61 -4.72 -8.59
N ASP A 148 4.66 -3.70 -9.42
CA ASP A 148 5.06 -2.36 -9.01
C ASP A 148 3.82 -1.46 -8.94
N PHE A 149 3.62 -0.81 -7.79
CA PHE A 149 2.46 0.04 -7.53
C PHE A 149 2.86 1.50 -7.59
N PHE A 150 2.18 2.24 -8.46
CA PHE A 150 2.35 3.67 -8.64
C PHE A 150 1.05 4.41 -8.35
N VAL A 151 1.16 5.64 -7.86
CA VAL A 151 0.04 6.57 -7.71
C VAL A 151 0.22 7.69 -8.71
N CYS A 152 -0.73 7.84 -9.63
CA CYS A 152 -0.74 8.95 -10.57
C CYS A 152 -1.10 10.27 -9.86
N PRO A 153 -0.61 11.41 -10.37
CA PRO A 153 -1.03 12.72 -9.91
C PRO A 153 -2.55 12.90 -10.05
N LYS A 154 -3.11 13.81 -9.23
CA LYS A 154 -4.55 14.10 -9.26
C LYS A 154 -4.99 14.49 -10.67
N SER A 155 -6.14 13.97 -11.10
CA SER A 155 -6.74 14.22 -12.43
C SER A 155 -5.96 13.63 -13.61
N ILE A 156 -4.91 12.83 -13.38
CA ILE A 156 -4.24 12.04 -14.42
C ILE A 156 -4.65 10.57 -14.24
N SER A 157 -5.35 10.02 -15.23
CA SER A 157 -5.64 8.58 -15.25
C SER A 157 -4.42 7.79 -15.69
N ALA A 158 -4.31 6.52 -15.26
CA ALA A 158 -3.23 5.63 -15.71
C ALA A 158 -3.16 5.54 -17.24
N ASN A 159 -4.32 5.46 -17.91
CA ASN A 159 -4.38 5.44 -19.39
C ASN A 159 -3.89 6.74 -20.02
N LYS A 160 -4.10 7.89 -19.38
CA LYS A 160 -3.57 9.17 -19.87
C LYS A 160 -2.04 9.21 -19.72
N PHE A 161 -1.52 8.70 -18.61
CA PHE A 161 -0.08 8.63 -18.36
C PHE A 161 0.65 7.65 -19.29
N LEU A 162 0.06 6.48 -19.58
CA LEU A 162 0.71 5.47 -20.44
C LEU A 162 0.67 5.81 -21.93
N LYS A 163 -0.05 6.85 -22.34
CA LYS A 163 -0.16 7.32 -23.74
C LYS A 163 0.82 8.45 -24.07
N THR A 164 1.45 9.04 -23.06
CA THR A 164 2.53 10.02 -23.18
C THR A 164 3.87 9.32 -23.13
#